data_AF-A0A8J3L3U6-F1
#
_entry.id   AF-A0A8J3L3U6-F1
#
_cell.length_a   1.000
_cell.length_b   1.000
_cell.length_c   1.000
_cell.angle_alpha   90.00
_cell.angle_beta   90.00
_cell.angle_gamma   90.00
#
_symmetry.space_group_name_H-M   'P 1'
#
loop_
_entity.id
_entity.type
_entity.pdbx_description
1 polymer ?
#
loop_
_entity_poly.entity_id
_entity_poly.type
_entity_poly.pdbx_seq_one_letter_code
_entity_poly.pdbx_strand_id
1 'polypeptide(L)' 'MVRAGPTTKSAIVGRVEAGRVVAVDCYLEGEQVSGRRGSSTRWDHLRYGELSGFVADVWLDTGGPIAQKVPRCDMT' A
#
# COMPACT_ATOMS: atom_id res chain seq x y z
N MET A 1 -3.97 -6.53 4.63
CA MET A 1 -3.40 -7.63 3.80
C MET A 1 -2.50 -7.01 2.77
N VAL A 2 -1.36 -7.64 2.50
CA VAL A 2 -0.44 -7.25 1.43
C VAL A 2 -0.83 -8.03 0.16
N ARG A 3 -1.00 -7.31 -0.94
CA ARG A 3 -1.46 -7.81 -2.23
C ARG A 3 -0.33 -7.81 -3.24
N ALA A 4 -0.33 -8.75 -4.18
CA ALA A 4 0.64 -8.78 -5.27
C ALA A 4 0.52 -7.57 -6.23
N GLY A 5 -0.62 -6.87 -6.22
CA GLY A 5 -0.87 -5.71 -7.07
C GLY A 5 -1.92 -4.77 -6.48
N PRO A 6 -2.17 -3.62 -7.10
CA PRO A 6 -2.99 -2.53 -6.55
C PRO A 6 -4.51 -2.78 -6.74
N THR A 7 -4.97 -3.97 -6.36
CA THR A 7 -6.39 -4.36 -6.36
C THR A 7 -6.65 -5.43 -5.30
N THR A 8 -7.86 -5.44 -4.76
CA THR A 8 -8.34 -6.47 -3.81
C THR A 8 -8.45 -7.85 -4.46
N LYS A 9 -8.48 -7.91 -5.80
CA LYS A 9 -8.49 -9.16 -6.60
C LYS A 9 -7.11 -9.80 -6.76
N SER A 10 -6.03 -9.05 -6.54
CA SER A 10 -4.68 -9.62 -6.58
C SER A 10 -4.48 -10.62 -5.44
N ALA A 11 -3.61 -11.61 -5.67
CA ALA A 11 -3.24 -12.60 -4.68
C ALA A 11 -2.77 -11.94 -3.38
N ILE A 12 -3.13 -12.51 -2.24
CA ILE A 12 -2.58 -12.12 -0.94
C ILE A 12 -1.17 -12.72 -0.87
N VAL A 13 -0.16 -11.87 -0.75
CA VAL A 13 1.24 -12.29 -0.60
C VAL A 13 1.71 -12.23 0.84
N GLY A 14 0.91 -11.65 1.73
CA GLY A 14 1.16 -11.68 3.16
C GLY A 14 0.24 -10.79 3.97
N ARG A 15 0.58 -10.64 5.25
CA ARG A 15 -0.14 -9.81 6.20
C ARG A 15 0.85 -9.07 7.09
N VAL A 16 0.58 -7.79 7.30
CA VAL A 16 1.21 -6.98 8.34
C VAL A 16 0.13 -6.69 9.37
N GLU A 17 0.40 -6.97 10.65
CA GLU A 17 -0.53 -6.66 11.73
C GLU A 17 -0.62 -5.15 11.97
N ALA A 18 -1.79 -4.70 12.45
CA ALA A 18 -1.97 -3.30 12.83
C ALA A 18 -0.97 -2.88 13.92
N GLY A 19 -0.52 -1.63 13.86
CA GLY A 19 0.47 -1.07 14.81
C GLY A 19 1.93 -1.40 14.46
N ARG A 20 2.21 -2.18 13.41
CA ARG A 20 3.57 -2.36 12.90
C ARG A 20 3.99 -1.20 11.99
N VAL A 21 5.24 -0.80 12.10
CA VAL A 21 5.89 0.14 11.17
C VAL A 21 6.42 -0.63 9.96
N VAL A 22 6.17 -0.11 8.77
CA VAL A 22 6.63 -0.65 7.49
C VAL A 22 7.37 0.42 6.71
N ALA A 23 8.30 0.02 5.84
CA ALA A 23 8.87 0.92 4.86
C ALA A 23 7.98 0.95 3.62
N VAL A 24 7.68 2.15 3.13
CA VAL A 24 7.00 2.39 1.84
C VAL A 24 8.02 3.04 0.91
N ASP A 25 8.24 2.45 -0.26
CA ASP A 25 9.25 2.91 -1.23
C ASP A 25 8.62 3.58 -2.46
N CYS A 26 7.41 3.18 -2.85
CA CYS A 26 6.67 3.81 -3.94
C CYS A 26 5.15 3.59 -3.80
N TYR A 27 4.36 4.27 -4.65
CA TYR A 27 2.91 4.08 -4.71
C TYR A 27 2.41 3.85 -6.15
N LEU A 28 1.22 3.26 -6.28
CA LEU A 28 0.46 3.17 -7.52
C LEU A 28 -0.99 3.64 -7.31
N GLU A 29 -1.64 3.99 -8.42
CA GLU A 29 -3.11 4.13 -8.46
C GLU A 29 -3.70 2.79 -8.89
N GLY A 30 -4.83 2.41 -8.31
CA GLY A 30 -5.50 1.14 -8.56
C GLY A 30 -6.96 1.15 -8.11
N GLU A 31 -7.45 0.01 -7.65
CA GLU A 31 -8.84 -0.13 -7.20
C GLU A 31 -9.14 0.82 -6.03
N GLN A 32 -10.28 1.53 -6.08
CA GLN A 32 -10.72 2.34 -4.96
C GLN A 32 -11.12 1.45 -3.79
N VAL A 33 -10.49 1.67 -2.64
CA VAL A 33 -10.82 0.98 -1.39
C VAL A 33 -11.29 2.00 -0.37
N SER A 34 -12.39 1.68 0.31
CA SER A 34 -12.86 2.41 1.49
C SER A 34 -12.37 1.73 2.75
N GLY A 35 -11.79 2.51 3.66
CA GLY A 35 -11.23 2.01 4.90
C GLY A 35 -11.25 3.04 6.02
N ARG A 36 -10.49 2.76 7.08
CA ARG A 36 -10.52 3.53 8.33
C ARG A 36 -10.22 5.03 8.14
N ARG A 37 -9.43 5.40 7.13
CA ARG A 37 -9.05 6.79 6.83
C ARG A 37 -9.74 7.39 5.60
N GLY A 38 -10.90 6.85 5.21
CA GLY A 38 -11.69 7.31 4.07
C GLY A 38 -11.55 6.39 2.86
N SER A 39 -11.75 6.93 1.67
CA SER A 39 -11.64 6.20 0.40
C SER A 39 -10.44 6.71 -0.41
N SER A 40 -9.67 5.80 -1.00
CA SER A 40 -8.51 6.14 -1.81
C SER A 40 -8.33 5.14 -2.95
N THR A 41 -7.85 5.62 -4.09
CA THR A 41 -7.37 4.79 -5.22
C THR A 41 -5.88 4.45 -5.08
N ARG A 42 -5.20 4.97 -4.05
CA ARG A 42 -3.76 4.78 -3.87
C ARG A 42 -3.44 3.48 -3.16
N TRP A 43 -2.37 2.85 -3.62
CA TRP A 43 -1.81 1.62 -3.10
C TRP A 43 -0.31 1.81 -2.88
N ASP A 44 0.12 1.59 -1.65
CA ASP A 44 1.49 1.79 -1.21
C ASP A 44 2.22 0.47 -1.34
N HIS A 45 3.34 0.48 -2.05
CA HIS A 45 4.24 -0.66 -2.06
C HIS A 45 5.07 -0.63 -0.78
N LEU A 46 5.07 -1.75 -0.06
CA LEU A 46 5.82 -1.90 1.18
C LEU A 46 6.87 -2.98 1.09
N ARG A 47 7.92 -2.80 1.88
CA ARG A 47 8.91 -3.82 2.21
C ARG A 47 8.93 -4.05 3.72
N TYR A 48 8.78 -5.30 4.14
CA TYR A 48 8.78 -5.70 5.55
C TYR A 48 9.39 -7.10 5.70
N GLY A 49 10.69 -7.17 6.02
CA GLY A 49 11.44 -8.42 5.92
C GLY A 49 11.47 -8.92 4.48
N GLU A 50 11.12 -10.19 4.25
CA GLU A 50 10.97 -10.78 2.91
C GLU A 50 9.63 -10.44 2.22
N LEU A 51 8.70 -9.80 2.94
CA LEU A 51 7.42 -9.42 2.39
C LEU A 51 7.54 -8.17 1.52
N SER A 52 7.16 -8.30 0.26
CA SER A 52 7.06 -7.20 -0.71
C SER A 52 5.69 -7.22 -1.37
N GLY A 53 5.04 -6.06 -1.49
CA GLY A 53 3.76 -5.94 -2.18
C GLY A 53 2.98 -4.70 -1.77
N PHE A 54 1.70 -4.65 -2.12
CA PHE A 54 0.88 -3.45 -2.03
C PHE A 54 -0.15 -3.51 -0.91
N VAL A 55 -0.38 -2.39 -0.24
CA VAL A 55 -1.48 -2.17 0.70
C VAL A 55 -2.21 -0.90 0.31
N ALA A 56 -3.54 -0.92 0.32
CA ALA A 56 -4.31 0.30 0.04
C ALA A 56 -3.97 1.39 1.08
N ASP A 57 -3.70 2.60 0.59
CA ASP A 57 -3.24 3.77 1.37
C ASP A 57 -4.15 4.05 2.57
N VAL A 58 -5.46 3.76 2.46
CA VAL A 58 -6.45 3.92 3.54
C VAL A 58 -6.11 3.13 4.83
N TRP A 59 -5.21 2.13 4.75
CA TRP A 59 -4.78 1.31 5.88
C TRP A 59 -3.43 1.71 6.50
N LEU A 60 -2.63 2.57 5.84
CA LEU A 60 -1.29 2.97 6.30
C LEU A 60 -1.20 4.44 6.71
N ASP A 61 -0.95 4.70 8.00
CA ASP A 61 -0.71 6.08 8.45
C ASP A 61 0.66 6.57 7.98
N THR A 62 0.65 7.30 6.87
CA THR A 62 1.83 7.87 6.20
C THR A 62 2.12 9.31 6.66
N GLY A 63 1.30 9.88 7.56
CA GLY A 63 1.45 11.26 8.03
C GLY A 63 1.22 12.31 6.95
N GLY A 64 0.34 12.05 5.97
CA GLY A 64 -0.01 12.94 4.86
C GLY A 64 -0.14 12.22 3.51
N PRO A 65 -0.42 12.92 2.41
CA PRO A 65 -0.61 12.30 1.10
C PRO A 65 0.65 11.54 0.64
N ILE A 66 0.53 10.23 0.39
CA ILE A 66 1.68 9.39 0.01
C ILE A 66 2.39 9.88 -1.26
N ALA A 67 1.64 10.45 -2.21
CA ALA A 67 2.16 11.03 -3.45
C ALA A 67 3.11 12.24 -3.26
N GLN A 68 3.17 12.82 -2.06
CA GLN A 68 4.12 13.88 -1.70
C GLN A 68 5.37 13.34 -0.98
N LYS A 69 5.39 12.05 -0.63
CA LYS A 69 6.41 11.43 0.23
C LYS A 69 7.26 10.41 -0.51
N VAL A 70 6.68 9.69 -1.47
CA VAL A 70 7.38 8.68 -2.28
C VAL A 70 6.97 8.80 -3.75
N PRO A 71 7.85 8.40 -4.70
CA PRO A 71 7.51 8.42 -6.12
C PRO A 71 6.46 7.36 -6.48
N ARG A 72 5.94 7.45 -7.70
CA ARG A 72 5.19 6.32 -8.29
C ARG A 72 6.14 5.13 -8.50
N CYS A 73 5.63 3.91 -8.40
CA CYS A 73 6.44 2.73 -8.70
C CYS A 73 6.81 2.69 -10.19
N ASP A 74 8.07 2.37 -10.47
CA ASP A 74 8.53 2.07 -11.82
C ASP A 74 7.94 0.73 -12.27
N MET A 75 7.27 0.73 -13.42
CA MET A 75 6.64 -0.46 -14.01
C MET A 75 7.49 -1.07 -15.14
N THR A 76 8.77 -0.68 -15.22
CA THR A 76 9.74 -1.12 -16.23
C THR A 76 10.47 -2.38 -15.82
#